data_AF-A0A7S4LBI4-F1
#
_entry.id   AF-A0A7S4LBI4-F1
#
_cell.length_a   1.000
_cell.length_b   1.000
_cell.length_c   1.000
_cell.angle_alpha   90.00
_cell.angle_beta   90.00
_cell.angle_gamma   90.00
#
_symmetry.space_group_name_H-M   'P 1'
#
loop_
_entity.id
_entity.type
_entity.pdbx_description
1 polymer ?
#
loop_
_entity_poly.entity_id
_entity_poly.type
_entity_poly.pdbx_seq_one_letter_code
_entity_poly.pdbx_strand_id
1 'polypeptide(L)'
;GDPEAAAPQSQGSAAAGKGAEPTVGPDAKEGVQEVLDIPTLVDTSSQTHDSCGPPGGDPTDFSRILFTIKDAQGLPSDALAEHCAHVFVRVDFGDAHHDTSKQQVVESPEWGEAFVFDVSESPADWPCPTISLCNSKGRIAANTDIALKELASPPYYLERWLPMYSSNGNFTVRVVVEPIYQAEELVNT
;
A
#
# COMPACT_ATOMS: atom_id res chain seq x y z
N GLY A 1 -28.41 -2.95 -53.43
CA GLY A 1 -27.75 -4.03 -54.16
C GLY A 1 -26.54 -4.36 -53.33
N ASP A 2 -26.79 -5.12 -52.29
CA ASP A 2 -25.97 -5.19 -51.09
C ASP A 2 -25.38 -6.59 -50.99
N PRO A 3 -24.05 -6.74 -50.98
CA PRO A 3 -23.39 -7.92 -50.44
C PRO A 3 -22.94 -7.60 -49.01
N GLU A 4 -23.52 -8.24 -48.01
CA GLU A 4 -23.22 -9.60 -47.53
C GLU A 4 -22.10 -9.59 -46.49
N ALA A 5 -22.51 -9.95 -45.28
CA ALA A 5 -21.70 -10.07 -44.09
C ALA A 5 -20.77 -11.28 -44.16
N ALA A 6 -19.53 -11.13 -43.67
CA ALA A 6 -18.64 -12.25 -43.40
C ALA A 6 -18.22 -12.23 -41.92
N ALA A 7 -18.57 -13.30 -41.22
CA ALA A 7 -18.15 -13.60 -39.85
C ALA A 7 -16.70 -14.10 -39.79
N PRO A 8 -15.97 -13.89 -38.68
CA PRO A 8 -14.63 -14.46 -38.51
C PRO A 8 -14.67 -15.92 -38.00
N GLN A 9 -13.90 -16.78 -38.66
CA GLN A 9 -13.63 -18.16 -38.27
C GLN A 9 -12.58 -18.23 -37.15
N SER A 10 -12.84 -19.09 -36.16
CA SER A 10 -11.93 -19.48 -35.10
C SER A 10 -11.12 -20.73 -35.48
N GLN A 11 -9.80 -20.65 -35.33
CA GLN A 11 -8.84 -21.76 -35.26
C GLN A 11 -7.81 -21.30 -34.21
N GLY A 12 -7.51 -21.98 -33.11
CA GLY A 12 -7.27 -23.40 -32.91
C GLY A 12 -5.76 -23.62 -32.84
N SER A 13 -5.19 -23.86 -31.64
CA SER A 13 -4.15 -24.89 -31.42
C SER A 13 -3.48 -24.78 -30.05
N ALA A 14 -3.42 -25.94 -29.39
CA ALA A 14 -2.63 -26.23 -28.22
C ALA A 14 -1.14 -26.39 -28.56
N ALA A 15 -0.26 -26.04 -27.61
CA ALA A 15 1.10 -26.55 -27.57
C ALA A 15 1.54 -26.74 -26.12
N ALA A 16 1.74 -28.01 -25.75
CA ALA A 16 2.42 -28.43 -24.55
C ALA A 16 3.94 -28.29 -24.74
N GLY A 17 4.63 -27.63 -23.81
CA GLY A 17 6.09 -27.51 -23.77
C GLY A 17 6.65 -28.04 -22.46
N LYS A 18 7.38 -29.15 -22.55
CA LYS A 18 8.13 -29.81 -21.47
C LYS A 18 9.42 -29.04 -21.14
N GLY A 19 9.76 -29.01 -19.84
CA GLY A 19 11.08 -29.35 -19.31
C GLY A 19 12.23 -28.34 -19.46
N ALA A 20 12.71 -27.82 -18.33
CA ALA A 20 14.12 -27.54 -18.11
C ALA A 20 14.45 -27.63 -16.61
N GLU A 21 15.51 -28.40 -16.31
CA GLU A 21 16.08 -28.66 -14.98
C GLU A 21 16.75 -27.42 -14.36
N PRO A 22 16.88 -27.37 -13.01
CA PRO A 22 17.60 -26.32 -12.31
C PRO A 22 19.11 -26.63 -12.21
N THR A 23 19.94 -25.73 -12.75
CA THR A 23 21.40 -25.76 -12.56
C THR A 23 21.78 -25.13 -11.23
N VAL A 24 22.32 -25.94 -10.32
CA VAL A 24 22.99 -25.49 -9.07
C VAL A 24 24.41 -25.06 -9.39
N GLY A 25 24.77 -23.83 -9.06
CA GLY A 25 26.15 -23.34 -9.02
C GLY A 25 26.54 -22.99 -7.58
N PRO A 26 27.63 -23.56 -7.03
CA PRO A 26 28.22 -23.09 -5.79
C PRO A 26 29.31 -22.06 -6.12
N ASP A 27 29.30 -20.90 -5.47
CA ASP A 27 30.56 -20.18 -5.25
C ASP A 27 30.45 -19.29 -4.01
N ALA A 28 31.33 -19.60 -3.06
CA ALA A 28 31.55 -18.88 -1.83
C ALA A 28 32.48 -17.70 -2.08
N LYS A 29 32.21 -16.54 -1.47
CA LYS A 29 33.29 -15.60 -1.10
C LYS A 29 33.04 -14.98 0.27
N GLU A 30 33.96 -15.33 1.17
CA GLU A 30 34.34 -14.63 2.38
C GLU A 30 34.84 -13.21 2.12
N GLY A 31 34.81 -12.39 3.18
CA GLY A 31 35.48 -11.09 3.29
C GLY A 31 34.47 -9.94 3.40
N VAL A 32 34.60 -8.94 4.27
CA VAL A 32 35.69 -8.51 5.15
C VAL A 32 35.03 -7.76 6.32
N GLN A 33 35.60 -7.94 7.50
CA GLN A 33 35.30 -7.24 8.74
C GLN A 33 35.84 -5.80 8.65
N GLU A 34 34.96 -4.79 8.74
CA GLU A 34 35.38 -3.40 9.01
C GLU A 34 34.79 -2.89 10.32
N VAL A 35 35.64 -2.12 10.97
CA VAL A 35 35.70 -1.83 12.40
C VAL A 35 35.01 -0.49 12.68
N LEU A 36 34.23 -0.50 13.75
CA LEU A 36 33.83 0.59 14.65
C LEU A 36 34.39 2.00 14.35
N ASP A 37 33.47 2.98 14.31
CA ASP A 37 33.67 4.24 15.01
C ASP A 37 32.33 4.75 15.59
N ILE A 38 32.24 4.75 16.92
CA ILE A 38 31.12 5.26 17.70
C ILE A 38 31.49 6.69 18.10
N PRO A 39 30.79 7.74 17.62
CA PRO A 39 30.97 9.07 18.18
C PRO A 39 30.30 9.20 19.55
N THR A 40 31.15 9.57 20.51
CA THR A 40 30.91 9.90 21.90
C THR A 40 29.76 10.89 22.11
N LEU A 41 28.81 10.51 22.97
CA LEU A 41 27.80 11.38 23.57
C LEU A 41 28.46 12.56 24.28
N VAL A 42 28.18 13.78 23.82
CA VAL A 42 28.43 15.00 24.59
C VAL A 42 27.17 15.39 25.33
N ASP A 43 27.27 15.33 26.66
CA ASP A 43 26.30 15.86 27.60
C ASP A 43 26.43 17.39 27.64
N THR A 44 25.40 18.10 27.21
CA THR A 44 25.23 19.52 27.55
C THR A 44 23.91 19.70 28.25
N SER A 45 23.91 19.34 29.53
CA SER A 45 23.03 19.88 30.55
C SER A 45 23.17 21.42 30.61
N SER A 46 22.05 22.16 30.46
CA SER A 46 21.66 23.34 31.27
C SER A 46 20.65 24.24 30.55
N GLN A 47 19.35 24.10 30.86
CA GLN A 47 18.51 25.23 31.32
C GLN A 47 17.14 24.73 31.75
N THR A 48 16.93 24.72 33.06
CA THR A 48 15.62 24.63 33.70
C THR A 48 14.86 25.93 33.48
N HIS A 49 13.91 25.91 32.55
CA HIS A 49 12.80 26.87 32.56
C HIS A 49 11.65 26.24 33.35
N ASP A 50 11.48 26.72 34.57
CA ASP A 50 10.31 26.49 35.41
C ASP A 50 9.07 27.04 34.68
N SER A 51 8.29 26.13 34.08
CA SER A 51 6.94 26.42 33.61
C SER A 51 6.04 25.30 34.12
N CYS A 52 5.72 25.37 35.41
CA CYS A 52 4.73 24.53 36.08
C CYS A 52 3.30 24.94 35.64
N GLY A 53 2.95 24.66 34.39
CA GLY A 53 1.57 24.29 34.04
C GLY A 53 1.53 22.77 33.92
N PRO A 54 0.40 22.09 34.22
CA PRO A 54 0.26 20.72 33.73
C PRO A 54 0.48 20.79 32.21
N PRO A 55 1.31 19.92 31.60
CA PRO A 55 1.28 19.80 30.16
C PRO A 55 -0.13 19.33 29.82
N GLY A 56 -1.00 20.27 29.46
CA GLY A 56 -2.15 19.99 28.62
C GLY A 56 -1.58 19.57 27.28
N GLY A 57 -0.95 18.40 27.24
CA GLY A 57 -0.73 17.70 26.01
C GLY A 57 -2.11 17.46 25.49
N ASP A 58 -2.42 18.05 24.33
CA ASP A 58 -3.57 17.60 23.57
C ASP A 58 -3.52 16.07 23.58
N PRO A 59 -4.62 15.40 23.95
CA PRO A 59 -4.66 13.95 23.94
C PRO A 59 -4.08 13.53 22.60
N THR A 60 -2.97 12.80 22.64
CA THR A 60 -2.32 12.36 21.42
C THR A 60 -3.36 11.50 20.72
N ASP A 61 -3.93 12.02 19.63
CA ASP A 61 -5.08 11.43 18.96
C ASP A 61 -4.61 10.18 18.20
N PHE A 62 -4.37 9.10 18.95
CA PHE A 62 -4.12 7.80 18.37
C PHE A 62 -5.30 7.47 17.46
N SER A 63 -5.00 7.09 16.23
CA SER A 63 -6.02 6.79 15.24
C SER A 63 -5.69 5.46 14.61
N ARG A 64 -6.71 4.62 14.45
CA ARG A 64 -6.60 3.40 13.66
C ARG A 64 -7.18 3.64 12.29
N ILE A 65 -6.39 3.39 11.25
CA ILE A 65 -6.81 3.55 9.86
C ILE A 65 -6.95 2.18 9.22
N LEU A 66 -8.15 1.84 8.80
CA LEU A 66 -8.48 0.60 8.10
C LEU A 66 -8.62 0.88 6.60
N PHE A 67 -7.69 0.36 5.80
CA PHE A 67 -7.77 0.37 4.34
C PHE A 67 -8.34 -0.95 3.84
N THR A 68 -9.37 -0.90 3.00
CA THR A 68 -9.92 -2.07 2.31
C THR A 68 -9.76 -1.90 0.81
N ILE A 69 -9.05 -2.83 0.18
CA ILE A 69 -8.91 -2.91 -1.28
C ILE A 69 -9.99 -3.86 -1.78
N LYS A 70 -11.07 -3.32 -2.38
CA LYS A 70 -12.18 -4.14 -2.84
C LYS A 70 -11.84 -4.80 -4.18
N ASP A 71 -11.64 -3.97 -5.19
CA ASP A 71 -11.42 -4.40 -6.57
C ASP A 71 -10.59 -3.36 -7.34
N ALA A 72 -10.25 -3.71 -8.57
CA ALA A 72 -9.74 -2.78 -9.56
C ALA A 72 -10.43 -3.03 -10.90
N GLN A 73 -10.48 -2.01 -11.76
CA GLN A 73 -10.97 -2.13 -13.14
C GLN A 73 -10.04 -1.42 -14.10
N GLY A 74 -10.03 -1.84 -15.37
CA GLY A 74 -9.29 -1.17 -16.44
C GLY A 74 -7.78 -1.23 -16.26
N LEU A 75 -7.27 -2.37 -15.79
CA LEU A 75 -5.83 -2.56 -15.54
C LEU A 75 -4.99 -2.27 -16.80
N PRO A 76 -3.76 -1.74 -16.67
CA PRO A 76 -2.88 -1.49 -17.80
C PRO A 76 -2.37 -2.81 -18.40
N SER A 77 -3.10 -3.33 -19.39
CA SER A 77 -2.82 -4.62 -20.03
C SER A 77 -1.38 -4.71 -20.53
N ASP A 78 -0.86 -3.66 -21.16
CA ASP A 78 0.47 -3.68 -21.78
C ASP A 78 1.59 -3.74 -20.73
N ALA A 79 1.42 -3.03 -19.61
CA ALA A 79 2.37 -3.04 -18.49
C ALA A 79 2.37 -4.39 -17.74
N LEU A 80 1.26 -5.13 -17.78
CA LEU A 80 1.10 -6.43 -17.12
C LEU A 80 1.44 -7.62 -18.05
N ALA A 81 1.17 -7.47 -19.35
CA ALA A 81 1.26 -8.52 -20.35
C ALA A 81 2.67 -9.06 -20.56
N GLU A 82 3.70 -8.25 -20.30
CA GLU A 82 5.05 -8.62 -20.71
C GLU A 82 5.51 -9.92 -20.03
N HIS A 83 5.24 -10.15 -18.74
CA HIS A 83 5.74 -11.35 -18.05
C HIS A 83 5.00 -11.80 -16.77
N CYS A 84 3.81 -11.29 -16.46
CA CYS A 84 3.17 -11.58 -15.16
C CYS A 84 1.74 -12.08 -15.29
N ALA A 85 1.55 -13.38 -15.05
CA ALA A 85 0.21 -13.97 -14.95
C ALA A 85 -0.57 -13.53 -13.69
N HIS A 86 0.13 -12.93 -12.72
CA HIS A 86 -0.46 -12.53 -11.45
C HIS A 86 -0.09 -11.10 -11.07
N VAL A 87 -1.02 -10.44 -10.38
CA VAL A 87 -0.92 -9.10 -9.81
C VAL A 87 -1.30 -9.11 -8.34
N PHE A 88 -0.82 -8.13 -7.61
CA PHE A 88 -1.27 -7.83 -6.25
C PHE A 88 -1.26 -6.31 -6.07
N VAL A 89 -2.02 -5.84 -5.09
CA VAL A 89 -1.99 -4.45 -4.63
C VAL A 89 -1.09 -4.35 -3.41
N ARG A 90 -0.23 -3.34 -3.40
CA ARG A 90 0.53 -2.86 -2.24
C ARG A 90 -0.09 -1.58 -1.73
N VAL A 91 -0.25 -1.48 -0.42
CA VAL A 91 -0.63 -0.24 0.28
C VAL A 91 0.56 0.21 1.10
N ASP A 92 1.14 1.34 0.74
CA ASP A 92 2.25 1.99 1.45
C ASP A 92 1.69 3.13 2.32
N PHE A 93 2.09 3.19 3.58
CA PHE A 93 1.70 4.23 4.54
C PHE A 93 2.89 4.61 5.43
N GLY A 94 3.58 5.70 5.07
CA GLY A 94 4.86 6.04 5.68
C GLY A 94 5.90 4.96 5.39
N ASP A 95 6.51 4.40 6.44
CA ASP A 95 7.49 3.30 6.32
C ASP A 95 6.84 1.90 6.33
N ALA A 96 5.54 1.82 6.64
CA ALA A 96 4.80 0.57 6.67
C ALA A 96 4.22 0.24 5.29
N HIS A 97 4.16 -1.04 4.95
CA HIS A 97 3.46 -1.50 3.76
C HIS A 97 2.78 -2.85 3.97
N HIS A 98 1.69 -3.08 3.23
CA HIS A 98 0.99 -4.35 3.16
C HIS A 98 0.71 -4.75 1.72
N ASP A 99 0.90 -6.03 1.42
CA ASP A 99 0.59 -6.62 0.13
C ASP A 99 -0.67 -7.50 0.26
N THR A 100 -1.61 -7.34 -0.68
CA THR A 100 -2.74 -8.25 -0.86
C THR A 100 -2.30 -9.62 -1.38
N SER A 101 -3.22 -10.59 -1.37
CA SER A 101 -3.04 -11.84 -2.11
C SER A 101 -2.82 -11.62 -3.61
N LYS A 102 -2.03 -12.50 -4.21
CA LYS A 102 -1.80 -12.49 -5.66
C LYS A 102 -3.02 -13.05 -6.38
N GLN A 103 -3.56 -12.27 -7.32
CA GLN A 103 -4.68 -12.62 -8.18
C GLN A 103 -4.19 -12.81 -9.62
N GLN A 104 -4.87 -13.67 -10.38
CA GLN A 104 -4.60 -13.79 -11.82
C GLN A 104 -4.96 -12.47 -12.51
N VAL A 105 -4.21 -12.09 -13.55
CA VAL A 105 -4.55 -10.90 -14.35
C VAL A 105 -5.85 -11.14 -15.10
N VAL A 106 -6.91 -10.51 -14.62
CA VAL A 106 -8.25 -10.42 -15.24
C VAL A 106 -8.63 -8.94 -15.35
N GLU A 107 -9.67 -8.63 -16.12
CA GLU A 107 -10.09 -7.22 -16.34
C GLU A 107 -10.51 -6.51 -15.05
N SER A 108 -11.07 -7.27 -14.11
CA SER A 108 -11.60 -6.79 -12.83
C SER A 108 -11.26 -7.73 -11.67
N PRO A 109 -10.02 -7.71 -11.13
CA PRO A 109 -9.67 -8.52 -9.97
C PRO A 109 -10.35 -8.00 -8.70
N GLU A 110 -10.73 -8.93 -7.83
CA GLU A 110 -11.32 -8.64 -6.52
C GLU A 110 -10.41 -9.21 -5.43
N TRP A 111 -10.09 -8.40 -4.42
CA TRP A 111 -9.32 -8.83 -3.26
C TRP A 111 -10.19 -8.90 -2.02
N GLY A 112 -10.96 -7.85 -1.74
CA GLY A 112 -11.77 -7.75 -0.53
C GLY A 112 -10.96 -7.81 0.76
N GLU A 113 -9.67 -7.46 0.70
CA GLU A 113 -8.73 -7.54 1.81
C GLU A 113 -8.62 -6.19 2.54
N ALA A 114 -8.38 -6.25 3.85
CA ALA A 114 -8.28 -5.07 4.69
C ALA A 114 -6.99 -5.06 5.53
N PHE A 115 -6.43 -3.85 5.69
CA PHE A 115 -5.17 -3.58 6.36
C PHE A 115 -5.36 -2.50 7.43
N VAL A 116 -4.71 -2.68 8.56
CA VAL A 116 -4.83 -1.80 9.72
C VAL A 116 -3.51 -1.11 9.94
N PHE A 117 -3.55 0.22 10.05
CA PHE A 117 -2.42 1.06 10.44
C PHE A 117 -2.79 1.79 11.72
N ASP A 118 -2.04 1.56 12.80
CA ASP A 118 -2.16 2.37 14.01
C ASP A 118 -1.23 3.58 13.86
N VAL A 119 -1.78 4.78 14.02
CA VAL A 119 -1.12 6.06 13.77
C VAL A 119 -1.16 6.89 15.05
N SER A 120 -0.02 7.46 15.43
CA SER A 120 0.10 8.26 16.66
C SER A 120 0.16 9.76 16.39
N GLU A 121 0.38 10.11 15.13
CA GLU A 121 0.51 11.47 14.62
C GLU A 121 -0.85 12.13 14.44
N SER A 122 -0.86 13.47 14.47
CA SER A 122 -2.05 14.26 14.16
C SER A 122 -2.48 14.06 12.69
N PRO A 123 -3.78 14.11 12.36
CA PRO A 123 -4.26 14.05 10.97
C PRO A 123 -3.60 15.02 9.99
N ALA A 124 -3.08 16.15 10.48
CA ALA A 124 -2.34 17.13 9.66
C ALA A 124 -1.01 16.57 9.13
N ASP A 125 -0.40 15.66 9.88
CA ASP A 125 0.93 15.10 9.68
C ASP A 125 0.92 13.67 9.15
N TRP A 126 -0.25 13.07 8.94
CA TRP A 126 -0.36 11.73 8.37
C TRP A 126 0.31 11.67 6.99
N PRO A 127 1.11 10.62 6.72
CA PRO A 127 1.68 10.41 5.41
C PRO A 127 0.55 10.20 4.38
N CYS A 128 0.82 10.56 3.13
CA CYS A 128 -0.10 10.27 2.03
C CYS A 128 0.04 8.78 1.68
N PRO A 129 -0.99 7.93 1.90
CA PRO A 129 -0.93 6.54 1.49
C PRO A 129 -0.86 6.44 -0.03
N THR A 130 -0.01 5.54 -0.51
CA THR A 130 0.08 5.19 -1.93
C THR A 130 -0.42 3.76 -2.12
N ILE A 131 -1.30 3.57 -3.09
CA ILE A 131 -1.80 2.26 -3.49
C ILE A 131 -1.18 1.92 -4.84
N SER A 132 -0.40 0.85 -4.89
CA SER A 132 0.34 0.43 -6.07
C SER A 132 -0.17 -0.92 -6.58
N LEU A 133 -0.53 -0.99 -7.86
CA LEU A 133 -0.72 -2.24 -8.58
C LEU A 133 0.65 -2.80 -8.94
N CYS A 134 0.99 -3.93 -8.38
CA CYS A 134 2.26 -4.61 -8.59
C CYS A 134 2.07 -5.89 -9.38
N ASN A 135 3.03 -6.17 -10.26
CA ASN A 135 3.10 -7.47 -10.91
C ASN A 135 3.75 -8.52 -9.98
N SER A 136 3.72 -9.80 -10.34
CA SER A 136 4.26 -10.89 -9.50
C SER A 136 5.74 -10.77 -9.08
N LYS A 137 6.52 -9.91 -9.75
CA LYS A 137 7.94 -9.59 -9.46
C LYS A 137 8.11 -8.36 -8.57
N GLY A 138 7.01 -7.74 -8.11
CA GLY A 138 7.02 -6.53 -7.29
C GLY A 138 7.27 -5.23 -8.07
N ARG A 139 7.18 -5.24 -9.40
CA ARG A 139 7.27 -4.00 -10.19
C ARG A 139 5.91 -3.31 -10.22
N ILE A 140 5.92 -2.01 -9.98
CA ILE A 140 4.73 -1.16 -10.03
C ILE A 140 4.31 -0.97 -11.49
N ALA A 141 3.07 -1.34 -11.79
CA ALA A 141 2.45 -1.14 -13.10
C ALA A 141 1.60 0.14 -13.14
N ALA A 142 0.97 0.48 -12.01
CA ALA A 142 0.22 1.71 -11.81
C ALA A 142 0.10 1.99 -10.31
N ASN A 143 -0.21 3.23 -9.94
CA ASN A 143 -0.42 3.61 -8.54
C ASN A 143 -1.42 4.76 -8.41
N THR A 144 -1.89 5.04 -7.20
CA THR A 144 -2.73 6.20 -6.88
C THR A 144 -2.46 6.63 -5.43
N ASP A 145 -2.70 7.90 -5.12
CA ASP A 145 -2.53 8.43 -3.76
C ASP A 145 -3.88 8.75 -3.11
N ILE A 146 -3.95 8.61 -1.79
CA ILE A 146 -5.16 8.93 -1.01
C ILE A 146 -4.95 10.18 -0.18
N ALA A 147 -5.77 11.21 -0.43
CA ALA A 147 -5.80 12.38 0.44
C ALA A 147 -6.53 12.10 1.77
N LEU A 148 -5.85 11.51 2.75
CA LEU A 148 -6.44 11.25 4.08
C LEU A 148 -6.82 12.50 4.85
N LYS A 149 -6.32 13.67 4.46
CA LYS A 149 -6.70 14.96 5.07
C LYS A 149 -8.20 15.23 4.94
N GLU A 150 -8.88 14.62 3.97
CA GLU A 150 -10.33 14.66 3.83
C GLU A 150 -11.07 13.89 4.93
N LEU A 151 -10.36 12.98 5.62
CA LEU A 151 -10.84 12.19 6.75
C LEU A 151 -10.41 12.76 8.11
N ALA A 152 -9.80 13.95 8.14
CA ALA A 152 -9.42 14.61 9.39
C ALA A 152 -10.64 15.10 10.20
N SER A 153 -11.82 15.14 9.57
CA SER A 153 -13.08 15.49 10.21
C SER A 153 -14.18 14.47 9.87
N PRO A 154 -15.23 14.37 10.72
CA PRO A 154 -16.36 13.52 10.42
C PRO A 154 -17.02 13.87 9.06
N PRO A 155 -17.38 12.86 8.24
CA PRO A 155 -17.31 11.43 8.53
C PRO A 155 -15.89 10.87 8.36
N TYR A 156 -15.43 10.12 9.37
CA TYR A 156 -14.14 9.39 9.37
C TYR A 156 -14.15 8.16 8.43
N TYR A 157 -14.73 8.33 7.25
CA TYR A 157 -15.05 7.27 6.32
C TYR A 157 -15.00 7.79 4.88
N LEU A 158 -14.36 7.01 4.01
CA LEU A 158 -14.26 7.26 2.59
C LEU A 158 -14.46 5.95 1.85
N GLU A 159 -15.32 5.93 0.83
CA GLU A 159 -15.36 4.85 -0.15
C GLU A 159 -15.51 5.44 -1.54
N ARG A 160 -14.53 5.22 -2.41
CA ARG A 160 -14.52 5.78 -3.77
C ARG A 160 -13.69 4.99 -4.75
N TRP A 161 -13.95 5.28 -6.01
CA TRP A 161 -13.11 4.92 -7.14
C TRP A 161 -11.94 5.90 -7.20
N LEU A 162 -10.72 5.37 -7.17
CA LEU A 162 -9.49 6.14 -7.26
C LEU A 162 -8.83 5.88 -8.61
N PRO A 163 -8.64 6.92 -9.45
CA PRO A 163 -7.98 6.76 -10.73
C PRO A 163 -6.52 6.38 -10.55
N MET A 164 -6.08 5.40 -11.32
CA MET A 164 -4.69 5.00 -11.38
C MET A 164 -3.89 6.00 -12.22
N TYR A 165 -2.72 6.41 -11.74
CA TYR A 165 -1.75 7.14 -12.54
C TYR A 165 -1.29 6.27 -13.70
N SER A 166 -1.14 6.90 -14.88
CA SER A 166 -0.63 6.26 -16.10
C SER A 166 -1.49 5.12 -16.67
N SER A 167 -2.75 4.98 -16.25
CA SER A 167 -3.72 4.08 -16.90
C SER A 167 -5.14 4.66 -16.87
N ASN A 168 -6.06 4.08 -17.63
CA ASN A 168 -7.49 4.42 -17.55
C ASN A 168 -8.22 3.61 -16.47
N GLY A 169 -7.46 2.88 -15.65
CA GLY A 169 -7.98 2.03 -14.59
C GLY A 169 -8.28 2.77 -13.31
N ASN A 170 -9.01 2.10 -12.42
CA ASN A 170 -9.37 2.63 -11.12
C ASN A 170 -9.25 1.53 -10.06
N PHE A 171 -8.97 1.92 -8.82
CA PHE A 171 -9.15 1.08 -7.65
C PHE A 171 -10.45 1.43 -6.94
N THR A 172 -11.19 0.44 -6.44
CA THR A 172 -12.26 0.66 -5.47
C THR A 172 -11.69 0.49 -4.07
N VAL A 173 -11.61 1.59 -3.33
CA VAL A 173 -10.99 1.62 -2.00
C VAL A 173 -11.97 2.16 -0.98
N ARG A 174 -12.00 1.50 0.17
CA ARG A 174 -12.68 1.97 1.38
C ARG A 174 -11.65 2.24 2.46
N VAL A 175 -11.72 3.42 3.08
CA VAL A 175 -10.88 3.83 4.20
C VAL A 175 -11.78 4.21 5.37
N VAL A 176 -11.48 3.70 6.55
CA VAL A 176 -12.16 4.05 7.80
C VAL A 176 -11.11 4.52 8.79
N VAL A 177 -11.36 5.65 9.44
CA VAL A 177 -10.54 6.16 10.53
C VAL A 177 -11.32 5.97 11.83
N GLU A 178 -10.71 5.31 12.80
CA GLU A 178 -11.25 5.08 14.13
C GLU A 178 -10.38 5.84 15.13
N PRO A 179 -10.83 7.03 15.61
CA PRO A 179 -10.10 7.73 16.66
C PRO A 179 -10.13 6.91 17.95
N ILE A 180 -8.96 6.70 18.53
CA ILE A 180 -8.75 6.00 19.79
C ILE A 180 -8.61 7.07 20.86
N TYR A 181 -9.73 7.41 21.49
CA TYR A 181 -9.71 8.24 22.69
C TYR A 181 -9.08 7.41 23.81
N GLN A 182 -7.90 7.83 24.30
CA GLN A 182 -7.45 7.34 25.59
C GLN A 182 -8.52 7.74 26.59
N ALA A 183 -9.14 6.75 27.23
CA ALA A 183 -10.03 7.00 28.35
C ALA A 183 -9.15 7.63 29.42
N GLU A 184 -9.09 8.97 29.47
CA GLU A 184 -8.56 9.65 30.63
C GLU A 184 -9.28 9.03 31.82
N GLU A 185 -8.46 8.47 32.71
CA GLU A 185 -8.89 7.88 33.96
C GLU A 185 -10.01 8.76 34.56
N LEU A 186 -11.24 8.24 34.54
CA LEU A 186 -12.36 8.65 35.38
C LEU A 186 -12.04 8.36 36.87
N VAL A 187 -10.79 8.59 37.28
CA VAL A 187 -10.25 8.39 38.61
C VAL A 187 -10.00 9.77 39.18
N ASN A 188 -11.07 10.41 39.65
CA ASN A 188 -11.12 11.17 40.92
C ASN A 188 -12.45 11.92 41.02
N THR A 189 -13.46 11.24 41.54
CA THR A 189 -14.60 11.83 42.25
C THR A 189 -14.66 11.25 43.65
#